data_AF-A0A966WEG5-F1
#
_entry.id   AF-A0A966WEG5-F1
#
_cell.length_a   1.000
_cell.length_b   1.000
_cell.length_c   1.000
_cell.angle_alpha   90.00
_cell.angle_beta   90.00
_cell.angle_gamma   90.00
#
_symmetry.space_group_name_H-M   'P 1'
#
loop_
_entity.id
_entity.type
_entity.pdbx_description
1 polymer ?
#
loop_
_entity_poly.entity_id
_entity_poly.type
_entity_poly.pdbx_seq_one_letter_code
_entity_poly.pdbx_strand_id
1 'polypeptide(L)'
;MGVMRVKLGELAPVGVGPKGNRMIRNVLSIEFKSEKLNATLANVGAADWLNVNDDVSALDVRLTLKTDDREFIHVEYQGRSDPTTGLSDSPSL
;
A
#
# COMPACT_ATOMS: atom_id res chain seq x y z
N MET A 1 4.82 -17.75 7.01
CA MET A 1 4.89 -16.54 6.17
C MET A 1 3.47 -16.10 5.84
N GLY A 2 3.15 -14.81 5.93
CA GLY A 2 1.84 -14.27 5.53
C GLY A 2 1.92 -13.60 4.17
N VAL A 3 0.83 -13.63 3.41
CA VAL A 3 0.73 -12.98 2.09
C VAL A 3 -0.39 -11.95 2.14
N MET A 4 -0.08 -10.73 1.71
CA MET A 4 -1.04 -9.65 1.56
C MET A 4 -1.30 -9.42 0.07
N ARG A 5 -2.53 -9.66 -0.37
CA ARG A 5 -2.98 -9.33 -1.72
C ARG A 5 -3.74 -8.01 -1.66
N VAL A 6 -3.29 -7.04 -2.44
CA VAL A 6 -3.80 -5.68 -2.40
C VAL A 6 -4.37 -5.34 -3.76
N LYS A 7 -5.61 -4.83 -3.80
CA LYS A 7 -6.17 -4.20 -4.99
C LYS A 7 -5.98 -2.71 -4.89
N LEU A 8 -5.20 -2.14 -5.79
CA LEU A 8 -4.90 -0.72 -5.82
C LEU A 8 -5.84 0.01 -6.78
N GLY A 9 -6.17 1.24 -6.43
CA GLY A 9 -6.86 2.18 -7.30
C GLY A 9 -5.91 2.87 -8.26
N GLU A 10 -6.46 3.83 -8.99
CA GLU A 10 -5.69 4.73 -9.84
C GLU A 10 -4.73 5.58 -9.01
N LEU A 11 -3.60 5.91 -9.62
CA LEU A 11 -2.61 6.82 -9.04
C LEU A 11 -3.05 8.26 -9.30
N ALA A 12 -3.38 8.99 -8.24
CA ALA A 12 -3.86 10.37 -8.32
C ALA A 12 -2.70 11.36 -8.05
N PRO A 13 -2.40 12.31 -8.96
CA PRO A 13 -1.45 13.37 -8.70
C PRO A 13 -2.01 14.39 -7.72
N VAL A 14 -1.18 14.81 -6.77
CA VAL A 14 -1.48 15.96 -5.90
C VAL A 14 -0.69 17.18 -6.37
N GLY A 15 0.58 17.00 -6.75
CA GLY A 15 1.42 18.07 -7.29
C GLY A 15 2.91 17.93 -6.94
N VAL A 16 3.71 18.88 -7.42
CA VAL A 16 5.15 18.93 -7.20
C VAL A 16 5.45 19.47 -5.78
N GLY A 17 6.37 18.82 -5.07
CA GLY A 17 6.88 19.29 -3.79
C GLY A 17 8.40 19.10 -3.64
N PRO A 18 8.99 19.48 -2.50
CA PRO A 18 10.45 19.45 -2.29
C PRO A 18 11.09 18.05 -2.39
N LYS A 19 10.28 16.99 -2.35
CA LYS A 19 10.72 15.59 -2.43
C LYS A 19 10.31 14.90 -3.74
N GLY A 20 9.91 15.68 -4.75
CA GLY A 20 9.34 15.19 -6.01
C GLY A 20 7.82 15.31 -6.04
N ASN A 21 7.19 14.58 -6.96
CA ASN A 21 5.74 14.58 -7.14
C ASN A 21 5.06 13.83 -5.98
N ARG A 22 4.13 14.51 -5.29
CA ARG A 22 3.21 13.85 -4.37
C ARG A 22 2.11 13.16 -5.18
N MET A 23 1.99 11.86 -4.97
CA MET A 23 0.93 11.03 -5.53
C MET A 23 0.16 10.35 -4.39
N ILE A 24 -1.10 10.00 -4.64
CA ILE A 24 -1.90 9.19 -3.73
C ILE A 24 -2.43 7.99 -4.50
N ARG A 25 -2.27 6.78 -3.96
CA ARG A 25 -2.85 5.56 -4.53
C ARG A 25 -3.73 4.88 -3.51
N ASN A 26 -5.04 4.88 -3.75
CA ASN A 26 -6.00 4.27 -2.83
C ASN A 26 -5.83 2.75 -2.79
N VAL A 27 -6.03 2.17 -1.61
CA VAL A 27 -6.16 0.72 -1.41
C VAL A 27 -7.64 0.38 -1.41
N LEU A 28 -8.09 -0.32 -2.44
CA LEU A 28 -9.51 -0.63 -2.63
C LEU A 28 -9.95 -1.87 -1.86
N SER A 29 -9.05 -2.85 -1.71
CA SER A 29 -9.28 -4.05 -0.91
C SER A 29 -7.97 -4.71 -0.50
N ILE A 30 -7.99 -5.41 0.63
CA ILE A 30 -6.90 -6.29 1.07
C ILE A 30 -7.47 -7.64 1.46
N GLU A 31 -6.76 -8.69 1.05
CA GLU A 31 -6.84 -10.01 1.64
C GLU A 31 -5.47 -10.37 2.23
N PHE A 32 -5.41 -10.53 3.56
CA PHE A 32 -4.23 -11.05 4.25
C PHE A 32 -4.49 -12.48 4.69
N LYS A 33 -3.59 -13.40 4.32
CA LYS A 33 -3.66 -14.82 4.69
C LYS A 33 -2.36 -15.30 5.30
N SER A 34 -2.47 -16.00 6.42
CA SER A 34 -1.37 -16.72 7.07
C SER A 34 -1.92 -17.85 7.93
N GLU A 35 -1.05 -18.65 8.54
CA GLU A 35 -1.44 -19.75 9.44
C GLU A 35 -2.20 -19.28 10.69
N LYS A 36 -1.88 -18.08 11.21
CA LYS A 36 -2.38 -17.59 12.51
C LYS A 36 -3.22 -16.32 12.44
N LEU A 37 -3.25 -15.66 11.28
CA LEU A 37 -3.88 -14.37 11.10
C LEU A 37 -4.48 -14.30 9.70
N ASN A 38 -5.81 -14.12 9.65
CA ASN A 38 -6.54 -13.78 8.44
C ASN A 38 -7.21 -12.43 8.65
N ALA A 39 -7.10 -11.55 7.66
CA ALA A 39 -7.70 -10.23 7.77
C ALA A 39 -8.09 -9.66 6.41
N THR A 40 -8.99 -8.68 6.46
CA THR A 40 -9.45 -7.91 5.30
C THR A 40 -9.32 -6.42 5.57
N LEU A 41 -9.37 -5.59 4.53
CA LEU A 41 -9.38 -4.14 4.71
C LEU A 41 -10.59 -3.69 5.53
N ALA A 42 -10.37 -2.93 6.60
CA ALA A 42 -11.42 -2.53 7.52
C ALA A 42 -12.27 -1.36 7.02
N ASN A 43 -11.70 -0.44 6.23
CA ASN A 43 -12.36 0.79 5.80
C ASN A 43 -11.75 1.37 4.51
N VAL A 44 -12.44 2.35 3.91
CA VAL A 44 -12.04 3.04 2.65
C VAL A 44 -10.97 4.13 2.85
N GLY A 45 -10.43 4.30 4.05
CA GLY A 45 -9.43 5.31 4.41
C GLY A 45 -7.98 4.84 4.28
N ALA A 46 -7.71 3.95 3.33
CA ALA A 46 -6.39 3.35 3.13
C ALA A 46 -5.77 3.78 1.80
N ALA A 47 -4.51 4.19 1.83
CA ALA A 47 -3.77 4.55 0.63
C ALA A 47 -2.25 4.47 0.86
N ASP A 48 -1.53 4.63 -0.23
CA ASP A 48 -0.13 5.01 -0.25
C ASP A 48 -0.01 6.50 -0.62
N TRP A 49 0.75 7.27 0.16
CA TRP A 49 1.02 8.70 -0.05
C TRP A 49 2.45 8.92 -0.55
N LEU A 50 2.71 8.48 -1.78
CA LEU A 50 4.03 8.42 -2.37
C LEU A 50 4.63 9.81 -2.63
N ASN A 51 5.95 9.91 -2.49
CA ASN A 51 6.72 10.94 -3.17
C ASN A 51 7.59 10.27 -4.24
N VAL A 52 7.46 10.69 -5.48
CA VAL A 52 8.15 10.12 -6.62
C VAL A 52 9.06 11.16 -7.25
N ASN A 53 10.34 10.84 -7.39
CA ASN A 53 11.30 11.59 -8.19
C ASN A 53 11.99 10.66 -9.21
N ASP A 54 12.98 11.17 -9.92
CA ASP A 54 13.66 10.43 -10.98
C ASP A 54 14.44 9.20 -10.46
N ASP A 55 14.82 9.20 -9.18
CA ASP A 55 15.66 8.15 -8.57
C ASP A 55 14.85 7.13 -7.76
N VAL A 56 13.79 7.55 -7.06
CA VAL A 56 13.08 6.72 -6.08
C VAL A 56 11.59 7.07 -5.95
N SER A 57 10.77 6.03 -5.77
CA SER A 57 9.43 6.13 -5.22
C SER A 57 9.48 5.85 -3.72
N ALA A 58 9.28 6.86 -2.89
CA ALA A 58 9.22 6.73 -1.44
C ALA A 58 7.77 6.46 -1.00
N LEU A 59 7.53 5.29 -0.44
CA LEU A 59 6.21 4.83 0.01
C LEU A 59 5.89 5.32 1.42
N ASP A 60 4.62 5.65 1.67
CA ASP A 60 4.05 5.95 2.98
C ASP A 60 2.63 5.38 3.01
N VAL A 61 2.52 4.11 3.41
CA VAL A 61 1.27 3.35 3.35
C VAL A 61 0.65 3.27 4.72
N ARG A 62 -0.64 3.58 4.80
CA ARG A 62 -1.42 3.50 6.04
C ARG A 62 -2.77 2.87 5.76
N LEU A 63 -3.13 1.91 6.59
CA LEU A 63 -4.37 1.16 6.45
C LEU A 63 -4.77 0.49 7.78
N THR A 64 -6.01 0.03 7.85
CA THR A 64 -6.49 -0.77 8.98
C THR A 64 -7.01 -2.10 8.46
N LEU A 65 -6.55 -3.19 9.06
CA LEU A 65 -7.05 -4.54 8.81
C LEU A 65 -8.10 -4.91 9.87
N LYS A 66 -9.10 -5.69 9.48
CA LYS A 66 -10.07 -6.34 10.35
C LYS A 66 -9.90 -7.85 10.25
N THR A 67 -9.66 -8.50 11.38
CA THR A 67 -9.48 -9.94 11.47
C THR A 67 -10.82 -10.69 11.43
N ASP A 68 -10.78 -11.99 11.20
CA ASP A 68 -11.97 -12.86 11.19
C ASP A 68 -12.62 -12.99 12.58
N ASP A 69 -11.84 -12.86 13.66
CA ASP A 69 -12.33 -12.77 15.05
C ASP A 69 -12.80 -11.37 15.47
N ARG A 70 -12.83 -10.41 14.52
CA ARG A 70 -13.39 -9.05 14.63
C ARG A 70 -12.52 -8.03 15.37
N GLU A 71 -11.23 -8.29 15.50
CA GLU A 71 -10.24 -7.34 15.99
C GLU A 71 -9.71 -6.44 14.86
N PHE A 72 -9.11 -5.31 15.24
CA PHE A 72 -8.55 -4.33 14.30
C PHE A 72 -7.05 -4.17 14.48
N ILE A 73 -6.33 -4.11 13.37
CA ILE A 73 -4.87 -3.92 13.33
C ILE A 73 -4.58 -2.68 12.47
N HIS A 74 -4.00 -1.65 13.09
CA HIS A 74 -3.43 -0.54 12.33
C HIS A 74 -2.09 -0.96 11.73
N VAL A 75 -1.91 -0.64 10.45
CA VAL A 75 -0.69 -0.98 9.70
C VAL A 75 -0.16 0.29 9.07
N GLU A 76 1.11 0.56 9.35
CA GLU A 76 1.91 1.54 8.62
C GLU A 76 3.17 0.86 8.11
N TYR A 77 3.52 1.13 6.85
CA TYR A 77 4.83 0.77 6.35
C TYR A 77 5.37 1.83 5.42
N GLN A 78 6.68 1.91 5.42
CA GLN A 78 7.45 2.79 4.56
C GLN A 78 8.43 1.95 3.75
N GLY A 79 8.77 2.45 2.57
CA GLY A 79 9.63 1.72 1.66
C GLY A 79 10.17 2.60 0.56
N ARG A 80 11.03 2.00 -0.26
CA ARG A 80 11.56 2.61 -1.48
C ARG A 80 11.42 1.59 -2.59
N SER A 81 10.96 2.03 -3.75
CA SER A 81 10.99 1.25 -4.98
C SER A 81 11.63 2.06 -6.10
N ASP A 82 12.10 1.36 -7.12
CA ASP A 82 12.52 1.99 -8.36
C ASP A 82 11.27 2.60 -9.05
N PRO A 83 11.31 3.88 -9.47
CA PRO A 83 10.19 4.55 -10.13
C PRO A 83 9.77 3.91 -11.45
N THR A 84 10.69 3.24 -12.14
CA THR A 84 10.50 2.70 -13.49
C THR A 84 9.85 1.32 -13.52
N THR A 85 10.08 0.52 -12.48
CA THR A 85 9.47 -0.81 -12.32
C THR A 85 8.19 -0.76 -11.48
N GLY A 86 8.03 0.30 -10.68
CA GLY A 86 6.91 0.46 -9.75
C GLY A 86 6.86 -0.64 -8.69
N LEU A 87 5.80 -0.64 -7.88
CA LEU A 87 5.37 -1.87 -7.19
C LEU A 87 4.93 -2.84 -8.30
N SER A 88 5.84 -3.68 -8.79
CA SER A 88 5.55 -4.65 -9.84
C SER A 88 4.47 -5.62 -9.35
N ASP A 89 3.29 -5.59 -9.97
CA ASP A 89 2.23 -6.58 -9.79
C ASP A 89 2.67 -7.92 -10.38
N SER A 90 3.59 -8.64 -9.74
CA SER A 90 3.87 -10.05 -9.99
C SER A 90 4.78 -10.64 -8.91
N PRO A 91 4.44 -11.81 -8.31
CA PRO A 91 5.44 -12.66 -7.72
C PRO A 91 6.25 -13.25 -8.88
N SER A 92 7.51 -12.85 -9.02
CA SER A 92 8.47 -13.63 -9.79
C SER A 92 8.52 -15.04 -9.19
N LEU A 93 7.98 -16.01 -9.94
CA LEU A 93 8.17 -17.44 -9.72
C LEU A 93 9.66 -17.81 -9.75
#